data_AF-A0AAV8WXG2-F1
#
_entry.id   AF-A0AAV8WXG2-F1
#
_cell.length_a   1.000
_cell.length_b   1.000
_cell.length_c   1.000
_cell.angle_alpha   90.00
_cell.angle_beta   90.00
_cell.angle_gamma   90.00
#
_symmetry.space_group_name_H-M   'P 1'
#
loop_
_entity.id
_entity.type
_entity.pdbx_description
1 polymer ?
#
loop_
_entity_poly.entity_id
_entity_poly.type
_entity_poly.pdbx_seq_one_letter_code
_entity_poly.pdbx_strand_id
1 'polypeptide(L)'
;MIGDHAQRFAFCQWLLQQHEQNENFIREMLWSNEATFTWDGINNSYNEHVRSFEIPYAFKRRGFQQRFSSNVWSGVFNGQLLPN
;
A
#
# COMPACT_ATOMS: atom_id res chain seq x y z
N MET A 1 -22.74 -12.74 -7.85
CA MET A 1 -21.90 -11.74 -7.16
C MET A 1 -22.48 -10.37 -7.45
N ILE A 2 -22.99 -9.68 -6.43
CA ILE A 2 -23.43 -8.29 -6.57
C ILE A 2 -22.15 -7.45 -6.50
N GLY A 3 -21.80 -6.78 -7.58
CA GLY A 3 -20.62 -5.90 -7.62
C GLY A 3 -20.86 -4.61 -6.84
N ASP A 4 -19.79 -4.01 -6.32
CA ASP A 4 -19.81 -2.74 -5.58
C ASP A 4 -19.73 -1.51 -6.49
N HIS A 5 -19.88 -1.70 -7.80
CA HIS A 5 -19.67 -0.66 -8.81
C HIS A 5 -20.50 0.59 -8.56
N ALA A 6 -21.78 0.44 -8.19
CA ALA A 6 -22.66 1.57 -7.90
C ALA A 6 -22.19 2.37 -6.68
N GLN A 7 -21.70 1.70 -5.64
CA GLN A 7 -21.20 2.34 -4.42
C GLN A 7 -19.88 3.06 -4.69
N ARG A 8 -18.98 2.44 -5.46
CA ARG A 8 -17.73 3.07 -5.90
C ARG A 8 -17.99 4.29 -6.76
N PHE A 9 -18.93 4.21 -7.70
CA PHE A 9 -19.30 5.33 -8.55
C PHE A 9 -19.88 6.50 -7.75
N ALA A 10 -20.81 6.22 -6.84
CA ALA A 10 -21.39 7.24 -5.96
C ALA A 10 -20.33 7.91 -5.07
N PHE A 11 -19.41 7.12 -4.51
CA PHE A 11 -18.29 7.64 -3.74
C PHE A 11 -17.37 8.54 -4.57
N CYS A 12 -17.00 8.12 -5.79
CA CYS A 12 -16.17 8.94 -6.68
C CYS A 12 -16.86 10.27 -7.04
N GLN A 13 -18.16 10.25 -7.34
CA GLN A 13 -18.91 11.48 -7.63
C GLN A 13 -18.95 12.41 -6.42
N TRP A 14 -19.23 11.88 -5.23
CA TRP A 14 -19.22 12.67 -4.00
C TRP A 14 -17.83 13.26 -3.72
N LEU A 15 -16.76 12.48 -3.88
CA LEU A 15 -15.39 12.93 -3.64
C LEU A 15 -15.00 14.08 -4.59
N LEU A 16 -15.38 13.99 -5.87
CA LEU A 16 -15.17 15.06 -6.85
C LEU A 16 -15.91 16.34 -6.45
N GLN A 17 -17.18 16.23 -6.03
CA GLN A 17 -17.95 17.39 -5.58
C GLN A 17 -17.31 18.06 -4.35
N GLN A 18 -16.82 17.29 -3.37
CA GLN A 18 -16.13 17.87 -2.22
C GLN A 18 -14.84 18.59 -2.63
N HIS A 19 -14.10 18.03 -3.59
CA HIS A 19 -12.89 18.66 -4.11
C HIS A 19 -13.17 19.94 -4.91
N GLU A 20 -14.27 20.01 -5.66
CA GLU A 20 -14.71 21.23 -6.33
C GLU A 20 -15.08 22.35 -5.34
N GLN A 21 -15.64 21.99 -4.18
CA GLN A 21 -15.95 22.98 -3.12
C GLN A 21 -14.70 23.42 -2.33
N ASN A 22 -13.72 22.52 -2.18
CA ASN A 22 -12.47 22.79 -1.50
C ASN A 22 -11.34 21.99 -2.14
N GLU A 23 -10.45 22.68 -2.86
CA GLU A 23 -9.30 22.07 -3.54
C GLU A 23 -8.37 21.33 -2.54
N ASN A 24 -8.35 21.73 -1.27
CA ASN A 24 -7.53 21.07 -0.24
C ASN A 24 -8.21 19.85 0.40
N PHE A 25 -9.47 19.54 0.08
CA PHE A 25 -10.23 18.47 0.74
C PHE A 25 -9.52 17.11 0.72
N ILE A 26 -9.00 16.70 -0.43
CA ILE A 26 -8.27 15.43 -0.59
C ILE A 26 -6.93 15.45 0.17
N ARG A 27 -6.29 16.62 0.24
CA ARG A 27 -5.00 16.82 0.87
C ARG A 27 -5.08 16.78 2.40
N GLU A 28 -6.21 17.22 2.95
CA GLU A 28 -6.55 17.19 4.37
C GLU A 28 -7.16 15.85 4.81
N MET A 29 -7.38 14.91 3.88
CA MET A 29 -7.82 13.57 4.22
C MET A 29 -6.65 12.75 4.76
N LEU A 30 -6.84 12.14 5.94
CA LEU A 30 -5.92 11.14 6.49
C LEU A 30 -6.22 9.78 5.88
N TRP A 31 -5.30 9.27 5.08
CA TRP A 31 -5.36 7.92 4.52
C TRP A 31 -4.68 6.97 5.47
N SER A 32 -5.20 5.76 5.68
CA SER A 32 -4.54 4.75 6.49
C SER A 32 -4.72 3.39 5.86
N ASN A 33 -3.70 2.54 5.92
CA ASN A 33 -3.80 1.17 5.46
C ASN A 33 -2.95 0.23 6.31
N GLU A 34 -3.32 -1.05 6.31
CA GLU A 34 -2.51 -2.14 6.84
C GLU A 34 -1.71 -2.78 5.69
N ALA A 35 -0.41 -2.98 5.91
CA ALA A 35 0.47 -3.68 5.00
C ALA A 35 1.18 -4.82 5.72
N THR A 36 1.10 -6.03 5.16
CA THR A 36 1.82 -7.21 5.66
C THR A 36 3.10 -7.41 4.87
N PHE A 37 4.25 -7.37 5.54
CA PHE A 37 5.56 -7.66 4.96
C PHE A 37 5.97 -9.08 5.34
N THR A 38 6.23 -9.94 4.36
CA THR A 38 6.74 -11.30 4.58
C THR A 38 8.18 -11.42 4.07
N TRP A 39 9.05 -12.10 4.82
CA TRP A 39 10.45 -12.29 4.44
C TRP A 39 10.64 -13.31 3.29
N ASP A 40 9.57 -14.01 2.90
CA ASP A 40 9.55 -14.99 1.81
C ASP A 40 9.51 -14.35 0.39
N GLY A 41 9.84 -13.06 0.26
CA GLY A 41 10.05 -12.44 -1.05
C GLY A 41 8.78 -12.32 -1.89
N ILE A 42 7.69 -11.83 -1.31
CA ILE A 42 6.58 -11.32 -2.11
C ILE A 42 6.80 -9.82 -2.28
N ASN A 43 7.66 -9.47 -3.24
CA ASN A 43 7.61 -8.18 -3.91
C ASN A 43 6.17 -7.97 -4.39
N ASN A 44 5.59 -6.81 -4.09
CA ASN A 44 4.41 -6.35 -4.83
C ASN A 44 4.81 -6.32 -6.31
N SER A 45 4.36 -7.30 -7.09
CA SER A 45 4.78 -7.54 -8.49
C SER A 45 4.44 -6.37 -9.43
N TYR A 46 3.75 -5.35 -8.91
CA TYR A 46 3.40 -4.12 -9.60
C TYR A 46 4.39 -2.96 -9.39
N ASN A 47 5.31 -3.05 -8.40
CA ASN A 47 6.32 -2.02 -8.11
C ASN A 47 7.74 -2.40 -8.55
N GLU A 48 7.91 -3.46 -9.33
CA GLU A 48 9.21 -3.95 -9.77
C GLU A 48 9.74 -3.14 -10.97
N HIS A 49 9.99 -1.85 -10.77
CA HIS A 49 10.70 -0.99 -11.72
C HIS A 49 12.14 -0.76 -11.25
N VAL A 50 13.05 -1.57 -11.81
CA VAL A 50 14.49 -1.35 -12.01
C VAL A 50 15.27 -0.70 -10.86
N ARG A 51 15.97 -1.50 -10.03
CA ARG A 51 17.42 -1.45 -9.65
C ARG A 51 17.69 -2.78 -8.92
N SER A 52 18.77 -3.55 -9.07
CA SER A 52 20.15 -3.27 -9.44
C SER A 52 20.79 -4.59 -9.84
N PHE A 53 21.63 -4.51 -10.86
CA PHE A 53 22.56 -5.52 -11.36
C PHE A 53 23.54 -5.97 -10.24
N GLU A 54 23.79 -7.28 -10.15
CA GLU A 54 24.87 -7.97 -9.39
C GLU A 54 24.75 -7.96 -7.84
N ILE A 55 25.03 -9.03 -7.08
CA ILE A 55 26.01 -10.13 -7.24
C ILE A 55 25.54 -11.41 -6.44
N PRO A 56 26.28 -12.54 -6.39
CA PRO A 56 25.79 -13.87 -6.78
C PRO A 56 25.82 -14.89 -5.62
N TYR A 57 25.35 -16.11 -5.85
CA TYR A 57 25.78 -17.33 -5.11
C TYR A 57 25.91 -17.22 -3.57
N ALA A 58 24.79 -17.31 -2.85
CA ALA A 58 24.82 -17.75 -1.46
C ALA A 58 23.54 -18.49 -1.05
N PHE A 59 23.26 -19.63 -1.71
CA PHE A 59 22.31 -20.59 -1.16
C PHE A 59 22.90 -21.21 0.13
N LYS A 60 22.58 -20.63 1.29
CA LYS A 60 22.72 -21.30 2.58
C LYS A 60 21.36 -21.88 2.99
N ARG A 61 21.23 -23.21 2.97
CA ARG A 61 20.14 -23.94 3.61
C ARG A 61 19.98 -23.46 5.05
N ARG A 62 18.78 -23.02 5.44
CA ARG A 62 18.38 -22.91 6.84
C ARG A 62 17.00 -23.51 7.04
N GLY A 63 16.96 -24.64 7.75
CA GLY A 63 15.74 -25.16 8.33
C GLY A 63 15.30 -24.24 9.46
N PHE A 64 14.32 -23.39 9.18
CA PHE A 64 13.45 -22.78 10.19
C PHE A 64 12.14 -22.43 9.48
N GLN A 65 11.11 -23.24 9.65
CA GLN A 65 9.75 -22.90 9.25
C GLN A 65 9.15 -21.87 10.23
N GLN A 66 9.71 -20.67 10.29
CA GLN A 66 8.98 -19.50 10.74
C GLN A 66 9.03 -18.49 9.62
N ARG A 67 7.95 -18.46 8.83
CA ARG A 67 7.72 -17.36 7.89
C ARG A 67 7.58 -16.10 8.75
N PHE A 68 8.62 -15.27 8.78
CA PHE A 68 8.54 -13.99 9.46
C PHE A 68 7.60 -13.09 8.65
N SER A 69 6.50 -12.68 9.27
CA SER A 69 5.58 -11.68 8.74
C SER A 69 5.41 -10.55 9.76
N SER A 70 5.54 -9.30 9.32
CA SER A 70 5.27 -8.12 10.13
C SER A 70 4.14 -7.32 9.50
N ASN A 71 3.09 -7.05 10.27
CA ASN A 71 2.05 -6.12 9.87
C ASN A 71 2.44 -4.72 10.32
N VAL A 72 2.37 -3.77 9.40
CA VAL A 72 2.59 -2.35 9.65
C VAL A 72 1.28 -1.64 9.35
N TRP A 73 0.87 -0.75 10.25
CA TRP A 73 -0.11 0.26 9.92
C TRP A 73 0.61 1.59 9.77
N SER A 74 0.14 2.39 8.82
CA SER A 74 0.66 3.73 8.67
C SER A 74 -0.39 4.61 8.04
N GLY A 75 -0.41 5.87 8.48
CA GLY A 75 -1.21 6.92 7.89
C GLY A 75 -0.44 7.69 6.82
N VAL A 76 -1.13 8.29 5.86
CA VAL A 76 -0.60 9.34 4.99
C VAL A 76 -1.50 10.55 5.12
N PHE A 77 -0.91 11.68 5.52
CA PHE A 77 -1.59 12.95 5.63
C PHE A 77 -0.78 13.99 4.88
N ASN A 78 -1.42 14.77 4.00
CA ASN A 78 -0.74 15.84 3.29
C ASN A 78 0.56 15.38 2.55
N GLY A 79 0.54 14.16 2.03
CA GLY A 79 1.71 13.54 1.37
C GLY A 79 2.85 13.11 2.31
N GLN A 80 2.68 13.22 3.62
CA GLN A 80 3.64 12.77 4.63
C GLN A 80 3.19 11.45 5.24
N LEU A 81 4.13 10.53 5.40
CA LEU A 81 3.91 9.26 6.10
C LEU A 81 3.86 9.53 7.60
N LEU A 82 2.77 9.10 8.23
CA LEU A 82 2.60 9.09 9.68
C LEU A 82 2.89 7.66 10.16
N PRO A 83 4.04 7.43 10.82
CA PRO A 83 4.30 6.14 11.44
C PRO A 83 3.32 5.91 12.59
N ASN A 84 3.07 4.64 12.88
CA ASN A 84 2.45 4.22 14.12
C ASN A 84 3.30 4.55 15.34
#